data_AF-A0A1B0DCN4-F1
#
_entry.id   AF-A0A1B0DCN4-F1
#
_cell.length_a   1.000
_cell.length_b   1.000
_cell.length_c   1.000
_cell.angle_alpha   90.00
_cell.angle_beta   90.00
_cell.angle_gamma   90.00
#
_symmetry.space_group_name_H-M   'P 1'
#
loop_
_entity.id
_entity.type
_entity.pdbx_description
1 polymer ?
#
loop_
_entity_poly.entity_id
_entity_poly.type
_entity_poly.pdbx_seq_one_letter_code
_entity_poly.pdbx_strand_id
1 'polypeptide(L)'
;MADDKKSALFVCLGNICRSPIAEAVFMEEVKQAGQRDKWNIDSAGITNKHLSEKPNHRARLTMAKHNLSYSNRARQIKKEDFNKFDYIFGMDNENINDLKKLAPTNCSSKILLLGDFDPEGQKIIKDPYFESGSDGFKQCYVQCAVFMDEVKKAGQEDKWNIDSAAIANWHVGKNPNRRSIETMAKHNLPYRHHKARQIKKEDFNKFDYIFGMDRWNISDLKERAPANSSAKILLLGDFDPEGQRNIRDPYCDTGLEGPIAEAVMKNLLPQSSTWEIDSAAIASWNVGLPPEPRCLKILQEHGIDTCHIARQVIQDDFYRFDFIFGMDPRNVEDLEKLAPPDSPAKIELLGRSVGVV
;
A
#
# COMPACT_ATOMS: atom_id res chain seq x y z
N MET A 1 -26.33 -19.94 -21.13
CA MET A 1 -25.76 -19.30 -19.93
C MET A 1 -25.75 -17.81 -20.22
N ALA A 2 -26.39 -16.99 -19.40
CA ALA A 2 -26.48 -15.55 -19.65
C ALA A 2 -25.07 -14.96 -19.64
N ASP A 3 -24.75 -14.19 -20.69
CA ASP A 3 -23.44 -13.60 -20.95
C ASP A 3 -23.08 -12.65 -19.80
N ASP A 4 -22.04 -12.98 -19.04
CA ASP A 4 -21.65 -12.36 -17.75
C ASP A 4 -20.95 -11.00 -17.98
N LYS A 5 -21.60 -10.12 -18.75
CA LYS A 5 -21.06 -8.79 -19.10
C LYS A 5 -21.20 -7.86 -17.92
N LYS A 6 -20.09 -7.24 -17.50
CA LYS A 6 -20.11 -6.14 -16.54
C LYS A 6 -20.83 -4.94 -17.13
N SER A 7 -21.46 -4.14 -16.30
CA SER A 7 -22.29 -3.02 -16.78
C SER A 7 -22.09 -1.74 -15.97
N ALA A 8 -21.90 -0.63 -16.68
CA ALA A 8 -21.65 0.69 -16.09
C ALA A 8 -22.55 1.77 -16.71
N LEU A 9 -23.15 2.61 -15.85
CA LEU A 9 -23.97 3.76 -16.23
C LEU A 9 -23.37 5.05 -15.67
N PHE A 10 -23.08 6.01 -16.55
CA PHE A 10 -22.58 7.34 -16.15
C PHE A 10 -23.73 8.34 -16.05
N VAL A 11 -23.83 9.07 -14.94
CA VAL A 11 -24.98 9.94 -14.67
C VAL A 11 -24.55 11.35 -14.28
N CYS A 12 -25.11 12.34 -14.96
CA CYS A 12 -25.05 13.74 -14.54
C CYS A 12 -26.45 14.37 -14.56
N LEU A 13 -26.58 15.66 -14.27
CA LEU A 13 -27.89 16.31 -14.19
C LEU A 13 -28.72 16.24 -15.49
N GLY A 14 -28.08 16.51 -16.63
CA GLY A 14 -28.78 16.70 -17.92
C GLY A 14 -28.35 15.79 -19.07
N ASN A 15 -27.35 14.93 -18.89
CA ASN A 15 -26.84 13.99 -19.91
C ASN A 15 -26.39 14.61 -21.24
N ILE A 16 -25.90 15.85 -21.22
CA ILE A 16 -25.38 16.52 -22.42
C ILE A 16 -23.93 16.98 -22.29
N CYS A 17 -23.36 17.05 -21.07
CA CYS A 17 -22.01 17.54 -20.83
C CYS A 17 -21.09 16.43 -20.30
N ARG A 18 -21.17 16.16 -18.98
CA ARG A 18 -20.22 15.31 -18.26
C ARG A 18 -20.40 13.81 -18.53
N SER A 19 -21.62 13.28 -18.35
CA SER A 19 -21.83 11.83 -18.52
C SER A 19 -21.62 11.30 -19.94
N PRO A 20 -21.93 12.03 -21.04
CA PRO A 20 -21.53 11.62 -22.38
C PRO A 20 -20.01 11.55 -22.58
N ILE A 21 -19.25 12.49 -21.98
CA ILE A 21 -17.78 12.46 -22.05
C ILE A 21 -17.25 11.22 -21.32
N ALA A 22 -17.73 10.98 -20.09
CA ALA A 22 -17.31 9.82 -19.30
C ALA A 22 -17.60 8.49 -20.02
N GLU A 23 -18.78 8.37 -20.63
CA GLU A 23 -19.16 7.18 -21.41
C GLU A 23 -18.27 7.00 -22.64
N ALA A 24 -18.02 8.07 -23.41
CA ALA A 24 -17.16 8.02 -24.58
C ALA A 24 -15.72 7.61 -24.24
N VAL A 25 -15.18 8.18 -23.15
CA VAL A 25 -13.87 7.81 -22.61
C VAL A 25 -13.87 6.33 -22.20
N PHE A 26 -14.82 5.89 -21.37
CA PHE A 26 -14.87 4.50 -20.92
C PHE A 26 -14.96 3.50 -22.09
N MET A 27 -15.82 3.80 -23.08
CA MET A 27 -15.99 2.95 -24.26
C MET A 27 -14.70 2.78 -25.07
N GLU A 28 -13.97 3.86 -25.30
CA GLU A 28 -12.71 3.80 -26.04
C GLU A 28 -11.64 3.06 -25.22
N GLU A 29 -11.57 3.28 -23.91
CA GLU A 29 -10.60 2.60 -23.05
C GLU A 29 -10.83 1.09 -22.95
N VAL A 30 -12.07 0.63 -22.81
CA VAL A 30 -12.36 -0.82 -22.81
C VAL A 30 -12.13 -1.45 -24.19
N LYS A 31 -12.31 -0.68 -25.25
CA LYS A 31 -12.04 -1.13 -26.62
C LYS A 31 -10.55 -1.30 -26.85
N GLN A 32 -9.73 -0.33 -26.43
CA GLN A 32 -8.26 -0.44 -26.48
C GLN A 32 -7.74 -1.60 -25.64
N ALA A 33 -8.40 -1.89 -24.51
CA ALA A 33 -8.08 -3.04 -23.67
C ALA A 33 -8.58 -4.40 -24.23
N GLY A 34 -9.24 -4.43 -25.39
CA GLY A 34 -9.79 -5.66 -26.00
C GLY A 34 -10.97 -6.25 -25.22
N GLN A 35 -11.69 -5.44 -24.44
CA GLN A 35 -12.77 -5.88 -23.53
C GLN A 35 -14.14 -5.31 -23.90
N ARG A 36 -14.30 -4.67 -25.06
CA ARG A 36 -15.56 -4.01 -25.46
C ARG A 36 -16.78 -4.94 -25.38
N ASP A 37 -16.61 -6.21 -25.74
CA ASP A 37 -17.69 -7.19 -25.75
C ASP A 37 -18.09 -7.68 -24.34
N LYS A 38 -17.25 -7.44 -23.33
CA LYS A 38 -17.48 -7.82 -21.93
C LYS A 38 -18.22 -6.74 -21.12
N TRP A 39 -18.49 -5.60 -21.75
CA TRP A 39 -19.07 -4.44 -21.07
C TRP A 39 -20.34 -3.94 -21.76
N ASN A 40 -21.38 -3.71 -20.95
CA ASN A 40 -22.54 -2.91 -21.31
C ASN A 40 -22.39 -1.50 -20.72
N ILE A 41 -22.28 -0.48 -21.58
CA ILE A 41 -21.90 0.89 -21.19
C ILE A 41 -22.95 1.85 -21.73
N ASP A 42 -23.38 2.78 -20.90
CA ASP A 42 -24.39 3.78 -21.24
C ASP A 42 -24.23 5.04 -20.38
N SER A 43 -24.95 6.12 -20.72
CA SER A 43 -25.07 7.30 -19.88
C SER A 43 -26.52 7.80 -19.78
N ALA A 44 -26.82 8.49 -18.70
CA ALA A 44 -28.14 9.04 -18.44
C ALA A 44 -28.10 10.36 -17.67
N GLY A 45 -29.27 11.00 -17.60
CA GLY A 45 -29.53 12.25 -16.92
C GLY A 45 -30.50 12.06 -15.77
N ILE A 46 -30.31 12.79 -14.68
CA ILE A 46 -31.27 12.81 -13.56
C ILE A 46 -32.58 13.46 -14.03
N THR A 47 -32.47 14.55 -14.80
CA THR A 47 -33.61 15.27 -15.35
C THR A 47 -33.89 14.87 -16.79
N ASN A 48 -35.11 15.15 -17.25
CA ASN A 48 -35.54 14.95 -18.64
C ASN A 48 -35.41 16.22 -19.50
N LYS A 49 -34.72 17.27 -19.02
CA LYS A 49 -34.66 18.58 -19.68
C LYS A 49 -34.11 18.55 -21.11
N HIS A 50 -33.21 17.61 -21.39
CA HIS A 50 -32.53 17.48 -22.67
C HIS A 50 -32.86 16.17 -23.40
N LEU A 51 -34.04 15.59 -23.16
CA LEU A 51 -34.40 14.28 -23.70
C LEU A 51 -34.24 14.23 -25.23
N SER A 52 -33.55 13.20 -25.72
CA SER A 52 -33.21 12.96 -27.14
C SER A 52 -32.29 13.99 -27.80
N GLU A 53 -31.80 15.00 -27.08
CA GLU A 53 -30.84 15.96 -27.59
C GLU A 53 -29.47 15.31 -27.82
N LYS A 54 -28.68 15.92 -28.71
CA LYS A 54 -27.26 15.55 -28.84
C LYS A 54 -26.48 16.15 -27.66
N PRO A 55 -25.32 15.58 -27.30
CA PRO A 55 -24.43 16.22 -26.34
C PRO A 55 -24.09 17.64 -26.75
N ASN A 56 -23.85 18.47 -25.73
CA ASN A 56 -23.48 19.87 -25.88
C ASN A 56 -22.34 20.00 -26.90
N HIS A 57 -22.40 21.03 -27.75
CA HIS A 57 -21.42 21.19 -28.82
C HIS A 57 -19.97 21.23 -28.30
N ARG A 58 -19.72 21.81 -27.11
CA ARG A 58 -18.40 21.86 -26.48
C ARG A 58 -17.91 20.49 -26.01
N ALA A 59 -18.81 19.67 -25.48
CA ALA A 59 -18.52 18.28 -25.14
C ALA A 59 -18.17 17.49 -26.42
N ARG A 60 -18.93 17.66 -27.49
CA ARG A 60 -18.65 17.02 -28.80
C ARG A 60 -17.31 17.46 -29.39
N LEU A 61 -16.97 18.74 -29.33
CA LEU A 61 -15.69 19.25 -29.80
C LEU A 61 -14.53 18.69 -28.97
N THR A 62 -14.70 18.58 -27.64
CA THR A 62 -13.70 17.97 -26.75
C THR A 62 -13.51 16.50 -27.11
N MET A 63 -14.58 15.72 -27.21
CA MET A 63 -14.53 14.31 -27.62
C MET A 63 -13.87 14.13 -28.99
N ALA A 64 -14.24 14.94 -29.99
CA ALA A 64 -13.64 14.90 -31.32
C ALA A 64 -12.14 15.21 -31.31
N LYS A 65 -11.70 16.20 -30.51
CA LYS A 65 -10.27 16.53 -30.35
C LYS A 65 -9.45 15.36 -29.79
N HIS A 66 -10.08 14.50 -29.00
CA HIS A 66 -9.48 13.30 -28.42
C HIS A 66 -9.83 12.02 -29.19
N ASN A 67 -10.32 12.13 -30.43
CA ASN A 67 -10.70 11.01 -31.31
C ASN A 67 -11.73 10.04 -30.70
N LEU A 68 -12.58 10.53 -29.78
CA LEU A 68 -13.65 9.74 -29.19
C LEU A 68 -14.90 9.77 -30.08
N SER A 69 -15.33 8.59 -30.54
CA SER A 69 -16.58 8.44 -31.29
C SER A 69 -17.77 8.33 -30.33
N TYR A 70 -18.75 9.23 -30.47
CA TYR A 70 -19.95 9.23 -29.63
C TYR A 70 -21.19 9.68 -30.41
N SER A 71 -22.22 8.83 -30.45
CA SER A 71 -23.46 9.07 -31.18
C SER A 71 -24.72 9.01 -30.33
N ASN A 72 -24.59 8.69 -29.04
CA ASN A 72 -25.75 8.52 -28.16
C ASN A 72 -26.44 9.87 -27.89
N ARG A 73 -27.73 9.77 -27.58
CA ARG A 73 -28.60 10.92 -27.31
C ARG A 73 -28.97 10.93 -25.85
N ALA A 74 -29.18 12.13 -25.33
CA ALA A 74 -29.51 12.32 -23.94
C ALA A 74 -30.79 11.57 -23.55
N ARG A 75 -30.75 10.83 -22.45
CA ARG A 75 -31.90 10.12 -21.89
C ARG A 75 -31.99 10.32 -20.39
N GLN A 76 -33.19 10.17 -19.83
CA GLN A 76 -33.36 10.15 -18.38
C GLN A 76 -33.03 8.77 -17.83
N ILE A 77 -32.46 8.73 -16.62
CA ILE A 77 -32.33 7.50 -15.83
C ILE A 77 -33.72 6.97 -15.45
N LYS A 78 -33.89 5.66 -15.51
CA LYS A 78 -35.14 4.99 -15.14
C LYS A 78 -34.95 4.09 -13.92
N LYS A 79 -36.05 3.69 -13.28
CA LYS A 79 -36.00 2.80 -12.11
C LYS A 79 -35.35 1.44 -12.44
N GLU A 80 -35.53 0.96 -13.66
CA GLU A 80 -34.96 -0.31 -14.11
C GLU A 80 -33.42 -0.24 -14.22
N ASP A 81 -32.86 0.95 -14.45
CA ASP A 81 -31.40 1.13 -14.57
C ASP A 81 -30.68 0.75 -13.28
N PHE A 82 -31.29 0.99 -12.11
CA PHE A 82 -30.78 0.62 -10.77
C PHE A 82 -30.70 -0.88 -10.48
N ASN A 83 -31.21 -1.70 -11.40
CA ASN A 83 -31.11 -3.16 -11.34
C ASN A 83 -30.47 -3.77 -12.59
N LYS A 84 -30.38 -2.99 -13.67
CA LYS A 84 -29.79 -3.39 -14.95
C LYS A 84 -28.27 -3.20 -14.98
N PHE A 85 -27.76 -2.20 -14.25
CA PHE A 85 -26.33 -1.88 -14.24
C PHE A 85 -25.68 -2.33 -12.93
N ASP A 86 -24.46 -2.85 -12.99
CA ASP A 86 -23.69 -3.22 -11.80
C ASP A 86 -23.18 -1.96 -11.08
N TYR A 87 -22.81 -0.94 -11.85
CA TYR A 87 -22.25 0.31 -11.35
C TYR A 87 -22.97 1.53 -11.94
N ILE A 88 -23.32 2.48 -11.08
CA ILE A 88 -23.86 3.79 -11.46
C ILE A 88 -22.91 4.86 -10.91
N PHE A 89 -22.29 5.62 -11.81
CA PHE A 89 -21.32 6.65 -11.47
C PHE A 89 -21.92 8.06 -11.59
N GLY A 90 -22.01 8.77 -10.46
CA GLY A 90 -22.35 10.19 -10.41
C GLY A 90 -21.12 11.10 -10.57
N MET A 91 -21.30 12.34 -11.01
CA MET A 91 -20.20 13.29 -11.25
C MET A 91 -19.87 14.20 -10.06
N ASP A 92 -20.87 14.45 -9.22
CA ASP A 92 -20.78 15.32 -8.04
C ASP A 92 -21.70 14.80 -6.91
N ASN A 93 -21.60 15.42 -5.72
CA ASN A 93 -22.40 15.02 -4.56
C ASN A 93 -23.90 15.24 -4.76
N GLU A 94 -24.32 16.23 -5.55
CA GLU A 94 -25.74 16.46 -5.85
C GLU A 94 -26.31 15.30 -6.66
N ASN A 95 -25.56 14.82 -7.65
CA ASN A 95 -25.93 13.66 -8.45
C ASN A 95 -26.07 12.42 -7.58
N ILE A 96 -25.13 12.19 -6.66
CA ILE A 96 -25.20 11.05 -5.73
C ILE A 96 -26.43 11.15 -4.81
N ASN A 97 -26.70 12.33 -4.27
CA ASN A 97 -27.87 12.54 -3.41
C ASN A 97 -29.18 12.28 -4.15
N ASP A 98 -29.30 12.77 -5.39
CA ASP A 98 -30.51 12.57 -6.19
C ASP A 98 -30.64 11.13 -6.70
N LEU A 99 -29.54 10.47 -7.08
CA LEU A 99 -29.53 9.05 -7.39
C LEU A 99 -30.00 8.20 -6.21
N LYS A 100 -29.54 8.49 -4.99
CA LYS A 100 -29.99 7.79 -3.77
C LYS A 100 -31.47 8.01 -3.48
N LYS A 101 -32.02 9.19 -3.77
CA LYS A 101 -33.47 9.45 -3.64
C LYS A 101 -34.30 8.73 -4.70
N LEU A 102 -33.76 8.60 -5.92
CA LEU A 102 -34.43 7.94 -7.05
C LEU A 102 -34.32 6.41 -6.99
N ALA A 103 -33.29 5.87 -6.32
CA ALA A 103 -33.05 4.45 -6.21
C ALA A 103 -34.23 3.73 -5.53
N PRO A 104 -34.75 2.65 -6.13
CA PRO A 104 -35.78 1.84 -5.50
C PRO A 104 -35.19 1.06 -4.32
N THR A 105 -36.05 0.58 -3.41
CA THR A 105 -35.63 -0.19 -2.22
C THR A 105 -34.88 -1.47 -2.55
N ASN A 106 -35.11 -2.05 -3.73
CA ASN A 106 -34.48 -3.27 -4.21
C ASN A 106 -33.28 -3.04 -5.14
N CYS A 107 -32.69 -1.84 -5.13
CA CYS A 107 -31.53 -1.47 -5.96
C CYS A 107 -30.38 -2.48 -5.78
N SER A 108 -29.94 -3.11 -6.87
CA SER A 108 -28.75 -3.97 -6.89
C SER A 108 -27.49 -3.23 -7.36
N SER A 109 -27.63 -2.09 -8.05
CA SER A 109 -26.49 -1.29 -8.51
C SER A 109 -25.67 -0.68 -7.38
N LYS A 110 -24.36 -0.61 -7.56
CA LYS A 110 -23.45 0.17 -6.72
C LYS A 110 -23.43 1.63 -7.21
N ILE A 111 -23.96 2.54 -6.40
CA ILE A 111 -23.96 3.99 -6.68
C ILE A 111 -22.68 4.61 -6.11
N LEU A 112 -21.81 5.10 -6.98
CA LEU A 112 -20.46 5.58 -6.65
C LEU A 112 -20.21 6.95 -7.28
N LEU A 113 -19.32 7.74 -6.67
CA LEU A 113 -18.84 8.98 -7.27
C LEU A 113 -17.68 8.65 -8.22
N LEU A 114 -17.70 9.22 -9.44
CA LEU A 114 -16.66 8.93 -10.41
C LEU A 114 -15.28 9.41 -9.91
N GLY A 115 -15.20 10.58 -9.28
CA GLY A 115 -13.94 11.11 -8.75
C GLY A 115 -13.42 10.43 -7.48
N ASP A 116 -14.12 9.44 -6.90
CA ASP A 116 -13.57 8.67 -5.77
C ASP A 116 -12.35 7.81 -6.17
N PHE A 117 -12.10 7.64 -7.48
CA PHE A 117 -10.95 6.90 -8.00
C PHE A 117 -9.89 7.84 -8.63
N ASP A 118 -9.96 9.14 -8.34
CA ASP A 118 -8.89 10.06 -8.72
C ASP A 118 -7.75 9.95 -7.67
N PRO A 119 -6.52 9.60 -8.07
CA PRO A 119 -5.38 9.46 -7.16
C PRO A 119 -4.96 10.78 -6.52
N GLU A 120 -5.28 11.93 -7.14
CA GLU A 120 -5.04 13.25 -6.57
C GLU A 120 -6.15 13.67 -5.58
N GLY A 121 -7.17 12.83 -5.39
CA GLY A 121 -8.28 13.10 -4.48
C GLY A 121 -9.28 14.14 -4.99
N GLN A 122 -9.26 14.49 -6.29
CA GLN A 122 -10.23 15.43 -6.86
C GLN A 122 -11.60 14.75 -7.10
N LYS A 123 -12.38 14.66 -6.03
CA LYS A 123 -13.65 13.90 -6.02
C LYS A 123 -14.73 14.44 -6.96
N ILE A 124 -14.75 15.74 -7.22
CA ILE A 124 -15.89 16.41 -7.88
C ILE A 124 -15.53 16.79 -9.31
N ILE A 125 -16.32 16.31 -10.25
CA ILE A 125 -16.29 16.75 -11.64
C ILE A 125 -17.32 17.86 -11.80
N LYS A 126 -16.81 19.11 -11.69
CA LYS A 126 -17.61 20.33 -11.74
C LYS A 126 -18.45 20.41 -13.02
N ASP A 127 -19.66 20.95 -12.92
CA ASP A 127 -20.53 21.12 -14.07
C ASP A 127 -20.06 22.28 -14.96
N PRO A 128 -19.56 22.02 -16.19
CA PRO A 128 -19.03 23.07 -17.05
C PRO A 128 -20.12 23.84 -17.81
N TYR A 129 -21.41 23.54 -17.56
CA TYR A 129 -22.52 24.06 -18.38
C TYR A 129 -22.57 25.59 -18.45
N PHE A 130 -22.43 26.27 -17.31
CA PHE A 130 -22.50 27.73 -17.21
C PHE A 130 -21.16 28.44 -17.42
N GLU A 131 -20.07 27.71 -17.59
CA GLU A 131 -18.76 28.31 -17.83
C GLU A 131 -18.70 28.98 -19.20
N SER A 132 -17.93 30.06 -19.30
CA SER A 132 -17.53 30.63 -20.58
C SER A 132 -16.37 29.80 -21.15
N GLY A 133 -16.42 29.47 -22.45
CA GLY A 133 -15.36 28.70 -23.10
C GLY A 133 -15.47 27.17 -22.91
N SER A 134 -14.35 26.47 -23.07
CA SER A 134 -14.29 25.00 -23.16
C SER A 134 -13.46 24.32 -22.07
N ASP A 135 -12.90 25.08 -21.13
CA ASP A 135 -11.86 24.55 -20.24
C ASP A 135 -12.43 23.56 -19.21
N GLY A 136 -13.62 23.80 -18.64
CA GLY A 136 -14.27 22.78 -17.80
C GLY A 136 -14.63 21.49 -18.55
N PHE A 137 -14.87 21.55 -19.86
CA PHE A 137 -15.08 20.33 -20.67
C PHE A 137 -13.78 19.53 -20.83
N LYS A 138 -12.65 20.21 -21.03
CA LYS A 138 -11.32 19.58 -21.07
C LYS A 138 -10.98 18.97 -19.72
N GLN A 139 -11.21 19.71 -18.62
CA GLN A 139 -10.97 19.21 -17.27
C GLN A 139 -11.81 17.97 -16.97
N CYS A 140 -13.10 17.99 -17.34
CA CYS A 140 -13.98 16.82 -17.23
C CYS A 140 -13.41 15.61 -18.00
N TYR A 141 -12.91 15.81 -19.23
CA TYR A 141 -12.25 14.74 -19.99
C TYR A 141 -11.02 14.19 -19.26
N VAL A 142 -10.14 15.07 -18.77
CA VAL A 142 -8.91 14.68 -18.04
C VAL A 142 -9.27 13.85 -16.80
N GLN A 143 -10.21 14.33 -15.97
CA GLN A 143 -10.64 13.60 -14.77
C GLN A 143 -11.26 12.24 -15.12
N CYS A 144 -12.06 12.16 -16.19
CA CYS A 144 -12.61 10.88 -16.65
C CYS A 144 -11.50 9.92 -17.10
N ALA A 145 -10.49 10.41 -17.83
CA ALA A 145 -9.37 9.58 -18.30
C ALA A 145 -8.51 9.06 -17.14
N VAL A 146 -8.23 9.90 -16.14
CA VAL A 146 -7.51 9.51 -14.92
C VAL A 146 -8.24 8.39 -14.18
N PHE A 147 -9.55 8.53 -13.98
CA PHE A 147 -10.37 7.46 -13.40
C PHE A 147 -10.22 6.14 -14.15
N MET A 148 -10.18 6.15 -15.50
CA MET A 148 -10.05 4.91 -16.27
C MET A 148 -8.69 4.23 -16.08
N ASP A 149 -7.62 5.01 -15.95
CA ASP A 149 -6.29 4.45 -15.69
C ASP A 149 -6.26 3.71 -14.35
N GLU A 150 -6.89 4.28 -13.31
CA GLU A 150 -7.01 3.64 -12.00
C GLU A 150 -7.93 2.41 -12.03
N VAL A 151 -9.06 2.46 -12.72
CA VAL A 151 -9.93 1.28 -12.89
C VAL A 151 -9.22 0.16 -13.65
N LYS A 152 -8.37 0.49 -14.64
CA LYS A 152 -7.54 -0.50 -15.32
C LYS A 152 -6.51 -1.12 -14.39
N LYS A 153 -5.85 -0.34 -13.54
CA LYS A 153 -4.90 -0.85 -12.54
C LYS A 153 -5.61 -1.77 -11.53
N ALA A 154 -6.72 -1.33 -10.97
CA ALA A 154 -7.53 -2.13 -10.04
C ALA A 154 -8.09 -3.41 -10.71
N GLY A 155 -8.55 -3.34 -11.96
CA GLY A 155 -9.04 -4.48 -12.72
C GLY A 155 -7.96 -5.43 -13.24
N GLN A 156 -6.68 -5.04 -13.18
CA GLN A 156 -5.57 -5.94 -13.44
C GLN A 156 -5.29 -6.86 -12.26
N GLU A 157 -5.66 -6.52 -11.03
CA GLU A 157 -5.44 -7.35 -9.83
C GLU A 157 -5.99 -8.78 -9.99
N ASP A 158 -7.12 -8.95 -10.67
CA ASP A 158 -7.75 -10.25 -10.96
C ASP A 158 -6.94 -11.15 -11.92
N LYS A 159 -5.91 -10.60 -12.60
CA LYS A 159 -5.00 -11.38 -13.46
C LYS A 159 -3.75 -11.88 -12.75
N TRP A 160 -3.48 -11.40 -11.54
CA TRP A 160 -2.28 -11.77 -10.79
C TRP A 160 -2.61 -12.86 -9.77
N ASN A 161 -2.01 -14.04 -9.97
CA ASN A 161 -1.98 -15.06 -8.94
C ASN A 161 -0.89 -14.70 -7.93
N ILE A 162 -1.28 -14.04 -6.84
CA ILE A 162 -0.38 -13.54 -5.79
C ILE A 162 -0.39 -14.51 -4.60
N ASP A 163 0.79 -14.89 -4.14
CA ASP A 163 0.99 -15.68 -2.93
C ASP A 163 2.20 -15.15 -2.15
N SER A 164 2.32 -15.54 -0.88
CA SER A 164 3.45 -15.20 -0.03
C SER A 164 4.08 -16.46 0.56
N ALA A 165 5.40 -16.47 0.71
CA ALA A 165 6.14 -17.59 1.27
C ALA A 165 7.38 -17.10 2.00
N ALA A 166 7.74 -17.79 3.07
CA ALA A 166 8.98 -17.57 3.80
C ALA A 166 10.12 -18.41 3.23
N ILE A 167 11.35 -17.91 3.34
CA ILE A 167 12.55 -18.71 3.04
C ILE A 167 12.79 -19.75 4.15
N ALA A 168 12.58 -19.35 5.41
CA ALA A 168 12.64 -20.22 6.58
C ALA A 168 11.31 -20.97 6.80
N ASN A 169 11.37 -22.08 7.56
CA ASN A 169 10.22 -22.94 7.85
C ASN A 169 9.62 -22.77 9.27
N TRP A 170 10.16 -21.88 10.10
CA TRP A 170 9.82 -21.78 11.53
C TRP A 170 8.36 -21.43 11.86
N HIS A 171 7.66 -20.79 10.90
CA HIS A 171 6.29 -20.32 11.07
C HIS A 171 5.28 -21.02 10.17
N VAL A 172 5.66 -22.13 9.50
CA VAL A 172 4.75 -22.85 8.61
C VAL A 172 3.45 -23.24 9.35
N GLY A 173 2.30 -22.94 8.74
CA GLY A 173 0.96 -23.17 9.29
C GLY A 173 0.44 -22.12 10.27
N LYS A 174 1.29 -21.17 10.71
CA LYS A 174 0.87 -20.07 11.59
C LYS A 174 0.19 -18.95 10.79
N ASN A 175 -0.65 -18.18 11.47
CA ASN A 175 -1.20 -16.94 10.92
C ASN A 175 -0.10 -15.88 10.83
N PRO A 176 -0.23 -14.88 9.95
CA PRO A 176 0.58 -13.67 9.99
C PRO A 176 0.56 -13.03 11.38
N ASN A 177 1.64 -12.30 11.70
CA ASN A 177 1.75 -11.59 12.97
C ASN A 177 0.55 -10.64 13.14
N ARG A 178 -0.01 -10.61 14.35
CA ARG A 178 -1.17 -9.76 14.68
C ARG A 178 -0.96 -8.30 14.30
N ARG A 179 0.25 -7.75 14.50
CA ARG A 179 0.60 -6.37 14.12
C ARG A 179 0.46 -6.16 12.61
N SER A 180 0.85 -7.14 11.79
CA SER A 180 0.70 -7.08 10.34
C SER A 180 -0.78 -7.11 9.92
N ILE A 181 -1.60 -7.89 10.62
CA ILE A 181 -3.06 -7.95 10.40
C ILE A 181 -3.71 -6.60 10.77
N GLU A 182 -3.33 -6.01 11.90
CA GLU A 182 -3.81 -4.71 12.36
C GLU A 182 -3.38 -3.57 11.41
N THR A 183 -2.13 -3.58 10.94
CA THR A 183 -1.65 -2.60 9.93
C THR A 183 -2.42 -2.73 8.61
N MET A 184 -2.61 -3.95 8.10
CA MET A 184 -3.42 -4.16 6.89
C MET A 184 -4.84 -3.61 7.07
N ALA A 185 -5.48 -3.89 8.21
CA ALA A 185 -6.82 -3.38 8.51
C ALA A 185 -6.85 -1.84 8.58
N LYS A 186 -5.85 -1.21 9.20
CA LYS A 186 -5.74 0.27 9.27
C LYS A 186 -5.63 0.92 7.89
N HIS A 187 -4.99 0.24 6.94
CA HIS A 187 -4.82 0.72 5.57
C HIS A 187 -5.89 0.19 4.59
N ASN A 188 -7.00 -0.38 5.09
CA ASN A 188 -8.08 -0.97 4.29
C ASN A 188 -7.60 -2.03 3.28
N LEU A 189 -6.48 -2.71 3.57
CA LEU A 189 -5.97 -3.79 2.74
C LEU A 189 -6.69 -5.11 3.09
N PRO A 190 -7.28 -5.81 2.10
CA PRO A 190 -8.08 -7.00 2.37
C PRO A 190 -7.21 -8.16 2.86
N TYR A 191 -7.52 -8.67 4.05
CA TYR A 191 -6.88 -9.87 4.58
C TYR A 191 -7.52 -11.14 3.98
N ARG A 192 -6.78 -11.83 3.11
CA ARG A 192 -7.10 -13.20 2.69
C ARG A 192 -6.52 -14.15 3.74
N HIS A 193 -7.22 -15.24 4.08
CA HIS A 193 -6.81 -16.23 5.10
C HIS A 193 -5.47 -16.92 4.79
N HIS A 194 -4.38 -16.16 4.87
CA HIS A 194 -3.04 -16.62 4.57
C HIS A 194 -2.48 -17.44 5.73
N LYS A 195 -1.81 -18.53 5.40
CA LYS A 195 -1.04 -19.33 6.34
C LYS A 195 0.40 -19.33 5.87
N ALA A 196 1.31 -19.00 6.78
CA ALA A 196 2.72 -19.01 6.46
C ALA A 196 3.12 -20.39 5.93
N ARG A 197 3.90 -20.39 4.85
CA ARG A 197 4.44 -21.59 4.21
C ARG A 197 5.88 -21.31 3.78
N GLN A 198 6.68 -22.36 3.65
CA GLN A 198 8.00 -22.22 3.08
C GLN A 198 7.90 -22.19 1.55
N ILE A 199 8.79 -21.43 0.90
CA ILE A 199 8.96 -21.48 -0.55
C ILE A 199 9.43 -22.89 -0.97
N LYS A 200 8.82 -23.42 -2.03
CA LYS A 200 9.14 -24.73 -2.60
C LYS A 200 9.78 -24.60 -3.97
N LYS A 201 10.45 -25.66 -4.43
CA LYS A 201 11.07 -25.67 -5.76
C LYS A 201 10.04 -25.49 -6.88
N GLU A 202 8.81 -25.95 -6.69
CA GLU A 202 7.75 -25.80 -7.68
C GLU A 202 7.31 -24.33 -7.85
N ASP A 203 7.49 -23.49 -6.83
CA ASP A 203 7.10 -22.07 -6.89
C ASP A 203 7.88 -21.32 -7.99
N PHE A 204 9.14 -21.71 -8.24
CA PHE A 204 10.01 -21.14 -9.29
C PHE A 204 9.55 -21.44 -10.73
N ASN A 205 8.64 -22.39 -10.90
CA ASN A 205 7.99 -22.70 -12.18
C ASN A 205 6.51 -22.29 -12.20
N LYS A 206 5.92 -22.08 -11.02
CA LYS A 206 4.52 -21.69 -10.86
C LYS A 206 4.30 -20.19 -11.03
N PHE A 207 5.28 -19.36 -10.64
CA PHE A 207 5.17 -17.91 -10.67
C PHE A 207 6.16 -17.30 -11.68
N ASP A 208 5.70 -16.30 -12.45
CA ASP A 208 6.56 -15.58 -13.40
C ASP A 208 7.55 -14.65 -12.71
N TYR A 209 7.19 -14.14 -11.52
CA TYR A 209 7.99 -13.22 -10.72
C TYR A 209 8.01 -13.69 -9.26
N ILE A 210 9.19 -13.67 -8.66
CA ILE A 210 9.39 -13.91 -7.23
C ILE A 210 10.16 -12.72 -6.67
N PHE A 211 9.55 -12.04 -5.70
CA PHE A 211 10.14 -10.86 -5.09
C PHE A 211 10.81 -11.20 -3.76
N GLY A 212 12.09 -10.87 -3.63
CA GLY A 212 12.79 -10.88 -2.34
C GLY A 212 12.58 -9.56 -1.60
N MET A 213 12.44 -9.61 -0.28
CA MET A 213 12.20 -8.41 0.53
C MET A 213 13.49 -7.61 0.77
N ASP A 214 14.63 -8.29 0.81
CA ASP A 214 15.96 -7.72 0.98
C ASP A 214 17.01 -8.47 0.14
N ARG A 215 18.26 -7.99 0.15
CA ARG A 215 19.37 -8.62 -0.59
C ARG A 215 19.69 -10.05 -0.13
N TRP A 216 19.46 -10.38 1.14
CA TRP A 216 19.70 -11.73 1.66
C TRP A 216 18.66 -12.70 1.12
N ASN A 217 17.39 -12.29 1.10
CA ASN A 217 16.32 -13.04 0.47
C ASN A 217 16.62 -13.30 -1.00
N ILE A 218 17.13 -12.32 -1.74
CA ILE A 218 17.53 -12.51 -3.14
C ILE A 218 18.66 -13.53 -3.27
N SER A 219 19.66 -13.50 -2.39
CA SER A 219 20.75 -14.48 -2.38
C SER A 219 20.22 -15.90 -2.17
N ASP A 220 19.41 -16.10 -1.12
CA ASP A 220 18.82 -17.39 -0.77
C ASP A 220 17.87 -17.91 -1.85
N LEU A 221 17.08 -17.01 -2.47
CA LEU A 221 16.18 -17.36 -3.58
C LEU A 221 16.98 -17.83 -4.80
N LYS A 222 18.10 -17.17 -5.11
CA LYS A 222 18.97 -17.57 -6.23
C LYS A 222 19.65 -18.91 -5.98
N GLU A 223 20.06 -19.20 -4.74
CA GLU A 223 20.64 -20.49 -4.38
C GLU A 223 19.61 -21.63 -4.45
N ARG A 224 18.35 -21.35 -4.08
CA ARG A 224 17.25 -22.33 -4.09
C ARG A 224 16.61 -22.52 -5.46
N ALA A 225 16.82 -21.59 -6.39
CA ALA A 225 16.23 -21.61 -7.71
C ALA A 225 16.77 -22.81 -8.54
N PRO A 226 15.90 -23.68 -9.07
CA PRO A 226 16.30 -24.70 -10.02
C PRO A 226 16.93 -24.08 -11.28
N ALA A 227 17.90 -24.76 -11.90
CA ALA A 227 18.57 -24.28 -13.12
C ALA A 227 17.61 -24.05 -14.31
N ASN A 228 16.45 -24.71 -14.30
CA ASN A 228 15.38 -24.57 -15.30
C ASN A 228 14.22 -23.66 -14.86
N SER A 229 14.41 -22.85 -13.82
CA SER A 229 13.42 -21.89 -13.33
C SER A 229 13.01 -20.88 -14.41
N SER A 230 11.71 -20.70 -14.60
CA SER A 230 11.16 -19.63 -15.44
C SER A 230 10.92 -18.31 -14.68
N ALA A 231 10.92 -18.36 -13.35
CA ALA A 231 10.67 -17.19 -12.51
C ALA A 231 11.79 -16.14 -12.56
N LYS A 232 11.42 -14.87 -12.68
CA LYS A 232 12.31 -13.72 -12.50
C LYS A 232 12.40 -13.37 -11.01
N ILE A 233 13.60 -13.44 -10.45
CA ILE A 233 13.87 -13.10 -9.04
C ILE A 233 14.29 -11.63 -8.97
N LEU A 234 13.49 -10.79 -8.31
CA LEU A 234 13.66 -9.34 -8.25
C LEU A 234 13.57 -8.84 -6.81
N LEU A 235 14.26 -7.75 -6.49
CA LEU A 235 14.14 -7.11 -5.18
C LEU A 235 12.88 -6.24 -5.17
N LEU A 236 11.99 -6.43 -4.18
CA LEU A 236 10.72 -5.69 -4.16
C LEU A 236 10.94 -4.18 -4.01
N GLY A 237 11.95 -3.77 -3.23
CA GLY A 237 12.28 -2.36 -3.04
C GLY A 237 12.91 -1.68 -4.26
N ASP A 238 13.25 -2.40 -5.35
CA ASP A 238 13.60 -1.75 -6.62
C ASP A 238 12.38 -1.05 -7.27
N PHE A 239 11.17 -1.34 -6.80
CA PHE A 239 9.90 -0.76 -7.26
C PHE A 239 9.31 0.25 -6.28
N ASP A 240 10.02 0.58 -5.19
CA ASP A 240 9.56 1.58 -4.24
C ASP A 240 9.77 3.01 -4.77
N PRO A 241 8.72 3.83 -4.92
CA PRO A 241 8.83 5.22 -5.38
C PRO A 241 9.70 6.10 -4.46
N GLU A 242 9.88 5.73 -3.19
CA GLU A 242 10.74 6.45 -2.24
C GLU A 242 12.20 5.97 -2.27
N GLY A 243 12.51 4.95 -3.09
CA GLY A 243 13.87 4.44 -3.28
C GLY A 243 14.39 3.53 -2.17
N GLN A 244 13.52 3.05 -1.27
CA GLN A 244 13.90 2.11 -0.21
C GLN A 244 14.07 0.70 -0.79
N ARG A 245 15.31 0.34 -1.11
CA ARG A 245 15.61 -0.95 -1.77
C ARG A 245 15.43 -2.18 -0.88
N ASN A 246 15.66 -2.08 0.43
CA ASN A 246 15.49 -3.21 1.35
C ASN A 246 14.27 -2.96 2.25
N ILE A 247 13.31 -3.88 2.18
CA ILE A 247 12.14 -3.90 3.06
C ILE A 247 12.55 -4.57 4.36
N ARG A 248 12.55 -3.79 5.44
CA ARG A 248 13.07 -4.20 6.75
C ARG A 248 12.12 -5.20 7.42
N ASP A 249 12.67 -6.24 8.05
CA ASP A 249 11.88 -7.21 8.81
C ASP A 249 11.38 -6.59 10.13
N PRO A 250 10.05 -6.54 10.38
CA PRO A 250 9.49 -6.02 11.62
C PRO A 250 9.76 -6.87 12.86
N TYR A 251 10.33 -8.08 12.73
CA TYR A 251 10.88 -8.82 13.87
C TYR A 251 12.22 -8.26 14.37
N CYS A 252 12.97 -7.56 13.51
CA CYS A 252 14.23 -6.91 13.87
C CYS A 252 14.05 -5.52 14.51
N ASP A 253 12.80 -5.11 14.75
CA ASP A 253 12.39 -3.82 15.31
C ASP A 253 12.69 -3.66 16.82
N THR A 254 13.39 -4.63 17.43
CA THR A 254 13.97 -4.49 18.79
C THR A 254 15.38 -3.90 18.78
N GLY A 255 15.95 -3.60 17.61
CA GLY A 255 17.30 -3.03 17.48
C GLY A 255 17.42 -1.52 17.79
N LEU A 256 16.32 -0.85 18.13
CA LEU A 256 16.27 0.61 18.34
C LEU A 256 16.92 1.09 19.65
N GLU A 257 16.99 0.22 20.65
CA GLU A 257 17.21 0.69 22.02
C GLU A 257 18.71 0.74 22.41
N GLY A 258 19.53 -0.15 21.86
CA GLY A 258 20.95 -0.29 22.24
C GLY A 258 21.78 0.98 22.04
N PRO A 259 21.82 1.58 20.82
CA PRO A 259 22.64 2.77 20.58
C PRO A 259 22.12 4.05 21.27
N ILE A 260 20.81 4.12 21.53
CA ILE A 260 20.20 5.25 22.29
C ILE A 260 20.58 5.14 23.76
N ALA A 261 20.52 3.95 24.35
CA ALA A 261 20.82 3.73 25.77
C ALA A 261 22.26 4.10 26.13
N GLU A 262 23.24 3.72 25.30
CA GLU A 262 24.65 4.10 25.50
C GLU A 262 24.85 5.62 25.46
N ALA A 263 24.31 6.28 24.43
CA ALA A 263 24.47 7.72 24.25
C ALA A 263 23.84 8.51 25.40
N VAL A 264 22.67 8.07 25.89
CA VAL A 264 22.00 8.65 27.06
C VAL A 264 22.79 8.41 28.35
N MET A 265 23.28 7.18 28.60
CA MET A 265 24.07 6.90 29.80
C MET A 265 25.38 7.69 29.84
N LYS A 266 26.09 7.80 28.71
CA LYS A 266 27.33 8.59 28.62
C LYS A 266 27.11 10.07 28.95
N ASN A 267 25.93 10.61 28.66
CA ASN A 267 25.58 12.00 28.96
C ASN A 267 25.07 12.20 30.41
N LEU A 268 24.47 11.18 31.02
CA LEU A 268 23.92 11.24 32.38
C LEU A 268 24.98 11.03 33.47
N LEU A 269 26.14 10.44 33.15
CA LEU A 269 27.22 10.26 34.11
C LEU A 269 28.08 11.54 34.24
N PRO A 270 28.51 11.92 35.46
CA PRO A 270 29.42 13.05 35.64
C PRO A 270 30.73 12.82 34.88
N GLN A 271 31.30 13.88 34.29
CA GLN A 271 32.58 13.80 33.54
C GLN A 271 33.80 13.36 34.39
N SER A 272 33.63 13.20 35.71
CA SER A 272 34.62 12.65 36.65
C SER A 272 34.47 11.16 36.94
N SER A 273 33.54 10.48 36.25
CA SER A 273 33.24 9.07 36.48
C SER A 273 34.21 8.17 35.69
N THR A 274 34.74 7.13 36.34
CA THR A 274 35.68 6.15 35.74
C THR A 274 34.97 5.02 34.99
N TRP A 275 33.71 5.24 34.60
CA TRP A 275 32.86 4.21 34.03
C TRP A 275 33.08 4.11 32.52
N GLU A 276 33.44 2.91 32.06
CA GLU A 276 33.45 2.58 30.64
C GLU A 276 32.04 2.13 30.22
N ILE A 277 31.49 2.77 29.19
CA ILE A 277 30.15 2.46 28.64
C ILE A 277 30.28 2.14 27.16
N ASP A 278 29.64 1.06 26.74
CA ASP A 278 29.56 0.63 25.35
C ASP A 278 28.18 0.01 25.06
N SER A 279 27.83 -0.12 23.78
CA SER A 279 26.64 -0.82 23.31
C SER A 279 27.01 -1.94 22.36
N ALA A 280 26.29 -3.05 22.45
CA ALA A 280 26.46 -4.17 21.55
C ALA A 280 25.12 -4.84 21.29
N ALA A 281 24.97 -5.39 20.09
CA ALA A 281 23.80 -6.18 19.72
C ALA A 281 24.06 -7.67 19.98
N ILE A 282 23.03 -8.40 20.41
CA ILE A 282 23.07 -9.87 20.47
C ILE A 282 23.19 -10.45 19.05
N ALA A 283 22.53 -9.81 18.09
CA ALA A 283 22.55 -10.19 16.68
C ALA A 283 23.65 -9.47 15.89
N SER A 284 24.16 -10.11 14.83
CA SER A 284 25.24 -9.57 13.99
C SER A 284 24.77 -8.71 12.81
N TRP A 285 23.46 -8.60 12.55
CA TRP A 285 22.93 -8.04 11.29
C TRP A 285 23.18 -6.54 11.09
N ASN A 286 23.53 -5.80 12.14
CA ASN A 286 23.84 -4.37 12.08
C ASN A 286 25.33 -4.06 12.27
N VAL A 287 26.21 -5.06 12.40
CA VAL A 287 27.63 -4.85 12.71
C VAL A 287 28.29 -3.98 11.62
N GLY A 288 29.02 -2.95 12.04
CA GLY A 288 29.72 -2.02 11.15
C GLY A 288 28.86 -0.87 10.62
N LEU A 289 27.57 -0.79 10.99
CA LEU A 289 26.68 0.29 10.60
C LEU A 289 26.53 1.34 11.71
N PRO A 290 26.37 2.63 11.38
CA PRO A 290 26.00 3.64 12.36
C PRO A 290 24.57 3.42 12.88
N PRO A 291 24.23 3.99 14.05
CA PRO A 291 22.87 4.01 14.57
C PRO A 291 21.88 4.50 13.52
N GLU A 292 20.65 4.00 13.61
CA GLU A 292 19.61 4.41 12.66
C GLU A 292 19.46 5.95 12.68
N PRO A 293 19.29 6.61 11.51
CA PRO A 293 19.07 8.06 11.43
C PRO A 293 17.96 8.61 12.34
N ARG A 294 16.93 7.80 12.67
CA ARG A 294 15.87 8.19 13.62
C ARG A 294 16.38 8.25 15.06
N CYS A 295 17.18 7.27 15.49
CA CYS A 295 17.87 7.30 16.77
C CYS A 295 18.80 8.52 16.87
N LEU A 296 19.60 8.76 15.81
CA LEU A 296 20.50 9.92 15.76
C LEU A 296 19.73 11.24 15.84
N LYS A 297 18.58 11.35 15.17
CA LYS A 297 17.73 12.53 15.23
C LYS A 297 17.17 12.78 16.64
N ILE A 298 16.67 11.74 17.31
CA ILE A 298 16.15 11.86 18.68
C ILE A 298 17.27 12.26 19.65
N LEU A 299 18.45 11.68 19.50
CA LEU A 299 19.62 12.03 20.30
C LEU A 299 20.03 13.50 20.07
N GLN A 300 20.10 13.95 18.82
CA GLN A 300 20.40 15.34 18.45
C GLN A 300 19.36 16.33 19.00
N GLU A 301 18.07 15.98 18.95
CA GLU A 301 16.99 16.80 19.53
C GLU A 301 17.14 16.99 21.05
N HIS A 302 17.86 16.09 21.73
CA HIS A 302 18.17 16.17 23.15
C HIS A 302 19.61 16.62 23.42
N GLY A 303 20.32 17.12 22.40
CA GLY A 303 21.70 17.63 22.52
C GLY A 303 22.74 16.54 22.75
N ILE A 304 22.46 15.30 22.36
CA ILE A 304 23.33 14.14 22.53
C ILE A 304 23.88 13.75 21.16
N ASP A 305 25.20 13.84 20.99
CA ASP A 305 25.89 13.37 19.78
C ASP A 305 26.56 12.02 20.05
N THR A 306 26.53 11.14 19.05
CA THR A 306 27.18 9.82 19.12
C THR A 306 27.86 9.47 17.81
N CYS A 307 29.06 8.89 17.91
CA CYS A 307 29.81 8.31 16.79
C CYS A 307 29.79 6.77 16.83
N HIS A 308 28.87 6.18 17.59
CA HIS A 308 28.76 4.74 17.77
C HIS A 308 28.67 4.01 16.43
N ILE A 309 29.26 2.81 16.37
CA ILE A 309 29.12 1.87 15.26
C ILE A 309 28.71 0.55 15.87
N ALA A 310 27.60 0.00 15.39
CA ALA A 310 27.06 -1.23 15.94
C ALA A 310 28.08 -2.37 15.84
N ARG A 311 28.22 -3.11 16.94
CA ARG A 311 29.04 -4.31 17.04
C ARG A 311 28.24 -5.43 17.71
N GLN A 312 28.66 -6.67 17.53
CA GLN A 312 28.03 -7.79 18.21
C GLN A 312 28.66 -7.98 19.59
N VAL A 313 27.87 -8.47 20.55
CA VAL A 313 28.39 -8.94 21.83
C VAL A 313 29.33 -10.11 21.60
N ILE A 314 30.50 -10.09 22.25
CA ILE A 314 31.50 -11.14 22.21
C ILE A 314 31.73 -11.70 23.62
N GLN A 315 32.31 -12.90 23.73
CA GLN A 315 32.56 -13.51 25.03
C GLN A 315 33.41 -12.64 25.97
N ASP A 316 34.34 -11.86 25.41
CA ASP A 316 35.20 -10.94 26.18
C ASP A 316 34.41 -9.84 26.90
N ASP A 317 33.25 -9.43 26.36
CA ASP A 317 32.40 -8.40 26.98
C ASP A 317 31.93 -8.82 28.38
N PHE A 318 31.70 -10.13 28.59
CA PHE A 318 31.27 -10.70 29.87
C PHE A 318 32.38 -10.70 30.94
N TYR A 319 33.64 -10.50 30.55
CA TYR A 319 34.76 -10.34 31.48
C TYR A 319 35.20 -8.88 31.63
N ARG A 320 34.93 -8.06 30.61
CA ARG A 320 35.33 -6.65 30.57
C ARG A 320 34.35 -5.72 31.28
N PHE A 321 33.06 -6.00 31.23
CA PHE A 321 32.02 -5.15 31.82
C PHE A 321 31.46 -5.74 33.11
N ASP A 322 31.43 -4.96 34.18
CA ASP A 322 30.85 -5.38 35.47
C ASP A 322 29.32 -5.59 35.38
N PHE A 323 28.65 -4.84 34.49
CA PHE A 323 27.21 -4.86 34.27
C PHE A 323 26.89 -4.90 32.77
N ILE A 324 26.01 -5.82 32.39
CA ILE A 324 25.47 -5.91 31.02
C ILE A 324 23.95 -5.83 31.12
N PHE A 325 23.38 -4.77 30.54
CA PHE A 325 21.95 -4.53 30.60
C PHE A 325 21.25 -5.02 29.32
N GLY A 326 20.31 -5.95 29.47
CA GLY A 326 19.37 -6.31 28.40
C GLY A 326 18.30 -5.23 28.27
N MET A 327 17.96 -4.87 27.04
CA MET A 327 16.96 -3.83 26.76
C MET A 327 15.52 -4.33 26.94
N ASP A 328 15.29 -5.61 26.66
CA ASP A 328 14.04 -6.31 26.96
C ASP A 328 14.28 -7.66 27.69
N PRO A 329 13.25 -8.30 28.28
CA PRO A 329 13.42 -9.56 29.00
C PRO A 329 13.99 -10.70 28.15
N ARG A 330 13.77 -10.69 26.83
CA ARG A 330 14.34 -11.71 25.93
C ARG A 330 15.82 -11.47 25.71
N ASN A 331 16.24 -10.20 25.64
CA ASN A 331 17.68 -9.89 25.59
C ASN A 331 18.40 -10.37 26.83
N VAL A 332 17.79 -10.25 28.02
CA VAL A 332 18.37 -10.81 29.25
C VAL A 332 18.51 -12.34 29.14
N GLU A 333 17.45 -13.03 28.72
CA GLU A 333 17.48 -14.50 28.55
C GLU A 333 18.54 -14.96 27.53
N ASP A 334 18.71 -14.22 26.44
CA ASP A 334 19.70 -14.53 25.41
C ASP A 334 21.13 -14.22 25.88
N LEU A 335 21.33 -13.13 26.64
CA LEU A 335 22.62 -12.81 27.27
C LEU A 335 23.00 -13.86 28.32
N GLU A 336 22.06 -14.32 29.14
CA GLU A 336 22.29 -15.39 30.12
C GLU A 336 22.73 -16.71 29.45
N LYS A 337 22.20 -17.01 28.25
CA LYS A 337 22.63 -18.18 27.45
C LYS A 337 24.01 -18.00 26.83
N LEU A 338 24.38 -16.78 26.48
CA LEU A 338 25.67 -16.45 25.87
C LEU A 338 26.79 -16.28 26.90
N ALA A 339 26.45 -15.98 28.15
CA ALA A 339 27.39 -15.77 29.23
C ALA A 339 28.20 -17.04 29.54
N PRO A 340 29.54 -16.96 29.58
CA PRO A 340 30.36 -18.02 30.13
C PRO A 340 29.97 -18.34 31.59
N PRO A 341 30.02 -19.61 32.03
CA PRO A 341 29.63 -19.99 33.39
C PRO A 341 30.43 -19.31 34.52
N ASP A 342 31.63 -18.81 34.21
CA ASP A 342 32.55 -18.12 35.11
C ASP A 342 32.57 -16.59 34.92
N SER A 343 31.63 -16.06 34.11
CA SER A 343 31.49 -14.62 33.85
C SER A 343 31.29 -13.84 35.16
N PRO A 344 32.12 -12.80 35.43
CA PRO A 344 31.90 -11.89 36.55
C PRO A 344 30.79 -10.86 36.30
N ALA A 345 30.36 -10.66 35.05
CA ALA A 345 29.36 -9.67 34.67
C ALA A 345 27.97 -9.97 35.26
N LYS A 346 27.31 -8.93 35.79
CA LYS A 346 25.91 -8.99 36.20
C LYS A 346 25.00 -8.64 35.02
N ILE A 347 24.12 -9.57 34.66
CA ILE A 347 23.15 -9.39 33.58
C ILE A 347 21.82 -8.96 34.18
N GLU A 348 21.34 -7.77 33.83
CA GLU A 348 20.09 -7.21 34.36
C GLU A 348 19.23 -6.61 33.25
N LEU A 349 17.91 -6.50 33.49
CA LEU A 349 17.01 -5.77 32.60
C LEU A 349 17.16 -4.27 32.86
N LEU A 350 17.42 -3.49 31.81
CA LEU A 350 17.52 -2.05 31.92
C LEU A 350 16.20 -1.46 32.46
N GLY A 351 16.28 -0.64 33.50
CA GLY A 351 15.11 0.00 34.13
C GLY A 351 14.43 -0.82 35.24
N ARG A 352 14.88 -2.05 35.52
CA ARG A 352 14.32 -2.89 36.61
C ARG A 352 14.58 -2.33 38.01
N SER A 353 15.51 -1.38 38.15
CA SER A 353 15.89 -0.73 39.41
C SER A 353 15.13 0.55 39.73
N VAL A 354 14.11 0.93 38.95
CA VAL A 354 13.23 2.06 39.33
C VAL A 354 12.10 1.53 40.22
N GLY A 355 12.48 1.14 41.44
CA GLY A 355 11.57 1.20 42.56
C GLY A 355 11.18 2.66 42.75
N VAL A 356 9.90 2.95 42.55
CA VAL A 356 9.30 4.27 42.76
C VAL A 356 9.74 4.86 44.11
N VAL A 357 10.30 6.06 44.07
CA VAL A 357 10.07 7.10 45.09
C VAL A 357 9.68 8.37 44.37
#